data_AF-A0AAQ0V6V3-F1
#
_entry.id   AF-A0AAQ0V6V3-F1
#
_cell.length_a   1.000
_cell.length_b   1.000
_cell.length_c   1.000
_cell.angle_alpha   90.00
_cell.angle_beta   90.00
_cell.angle_gamma   90.00
#
_symmetry.space_group_name_H-M   'P 1'
#
loop_
_entity.id
_entity.type
_entity.pdbx_description
1 polymer ?
#
loop_
_entity_poly.entity_id
_entity_poly.type
_entity_poly.pdbx_seq_one_letter_code
_entity_poly.pdbx_strand_id
1 'polypeptide(L)'
;MQLSKVFLAVVSALCATNAVATNINNNQESTIDYLWSDTSSTNVGYETNGILNIIRGGEVQTNLLKIGRAGSNGIVNVVDGGKLTIRASSYSYPLDIGGTTDVSSTQSKGGTGTLNVSGEGSIVTVSVGTSAMQVGAGAGSGVLNITDGGKFYHEDPSISFGGIWIGGRRATSAETFGIVNVDGKGSELRTASRIIVGTYGSGSLITSNGGVTRAEATIQVGNQAETKVYDNLLKVDGTDSIVSAGGILTVGLAGRGTAVASDNGTLSAPEIRIANSAGSLGELATGARAGENAVAAGMIDAQKIIFGSGNGVLTLNHTSSDFSLGADISGNGAINALSGVSALSGDNSAYQGDFNIGAPATLVISEQKISAPVILRLLAAHWRLIPIMTGSLLTC
;
A
#
# COMPACT_ATOMS: atom_id res chain seq x y z
N MET A 1 -23.47 -56.74 -1.39
CA MET A 1 -23.60 -55.27 -1.38
C MET A 1 -24.53 -54.88 -0.25
N GLN A 2 -23.98 -54.44 0.88
CA GLN A 2 -24.74 -53.82 1.96
C GLN A 2 -24.14 -52.43 2.18
N LEU A 3 -24.95 -51.40 1.96
CA LEU A 3 -24.57 -50.01 2.08
C LEU A 3 -24.34 -49.65 3.55
N SER A 4 -23.18 -49.05 3.82
CA SER A 4 -22.86 -48.32 5.04
C SER A 4 -23.75 -47.08 5.16
N LYS A 5 -24.45 -46.94 6.28
CA LYS A 5 -25.15 -45.71 6.66
C LYS A 5 -24.10 -44.72 7.19
N VAL A 6 -23.70 -43.77 6.35
CA VAL A 6 -23.00 -42.56 6.82
C VAL A 6 -24.04 -41.68 7.50
N PHE A 7 -23.90 -41.50 8.82
CA PHE A 7 -24.62 -40.48 9.56
C PHE A 7 -24.02 -39.11 9.18
N LEU A 8 -24.79 -38.29 8.48
CA LEU A 8 -24.51 -36.88 8.30
C LEU A 8 -25.06 -36.16 9.54
N ALA A 9 -24.18 -35.82 10.49
CA ALA A 9 -24.57 -35.02 11.65
C ALA A 9 -24.65 -33.55 11.21
N VAL A 10 -25.82 -33.11 10.75
CA VAL A 10 -26.17 -31.69 10.69
C VAL A 10 -26.48 -31.28 12.14
N VAL A 11 -25.50 -30.67 12.81
CA VAL A 11 -25.73 -30.05 14.11
C VAL A 11 -26.40 -28.70 13.85
N SER A 12 -27.73 -28.71 13.79
CA SER A 12 -28.54 -27.50 13.96
C SER A 12 -28.50 -27.10 15.43
N ALA A 13 -27.57 -26.23 15.82
CA ALA A 13 -27.50 -25.67 17.16
C ALA A 13 -28.54 -24.55 17.33
N LEU A 14 -29.76 -24.93 17.70
CA LEU A 14 -30.75 -24.00 18.23
C LEU A 14 -30.45 -23.76 19.71
N CYS A 15 -30.19 -22.50 20.07
CA CYS A 15 -29.99 -21.99 21.44
C CYS A 15 -28.89 -22.67 22.26
N ALA A 16 -27.65 -22.25 22.03
CA ALA A 16 -26.63 -22.26 23.07
C ALA A 16 -25.95 -20.88 23.09
N THR A 17 -25.90 -20.25 24.26
CA THR A 17 -24.93 -19.20 24.56
C THR A 17 -23.55 -19.84 24.54
N ASN A 18 -23.05 -20.12 23.34
CA ASN A 18 -21.78 -20.76 23.14
C ASN A 18 -20.71 -19.73 23.47
N ALA A 19 -19.95 -19.99 24.55
CA ALA A 19 -18.63 -19.42 24.69
C ALA A 19 -17.82 -19.86 23.46
N VAL A 20 -17.76 -19.00 22.45
CA VAL A 20 -17.01 -19.27 21.23
C VAL A 20 -15.53 -19.31 21.62
N ALA A 21 -14.80 -20.30 21.11
CA ALA A 21 -13.40 -20.49 21.45
C ALA A 21 -12.59 -19.22 21.16
N THR A 22 -11.76 -18.78 22.11
CA THR A 22 -10.82 -17.67 21.94
C THR A 22 -9.74 -17.98 20.89
N ASN A 23 -9.53 -19.26 20.57
CA ASN A 23 -8.60 -19.71 19.55
C ASN A 23 -9.32 -20.63 18.55
N ILE A 24 -9.21 -20.31 17.26
CA ILE A 24 -9.58 -21.17 16.13
C ILE A 24 -8.27 -21.76 15.61
N ASN A 25 -7.98 -23.00 16.00
CA ASN A 25 -6.73 -23.69 15.70
C ASN A 25 -6.98 -25.21 15.54
N ASN A 26 -5.95 -26.04 15.52
CA ASN A 26 -6.02 -27.50 15.33
C ASN A 26 -6.67 -27.91 14.00
N ASN A 27 -6.44 -27.11 12.96
CA ASN A 27 -7.08 -27.20 11.65
C ASN A 27 -8.61 -27.06 11.71
N GLN A 28 -9.14 -26.41 12.76
CA GLN A 28 -10.55 -26.07 12.86
C GLN A 28 -10.92 -25.05 11.78
N GLU A 29 -12.09 -25.28 11.19
CA GLU A 29 -12.80 -24.32 10.37
C GLU A 29 -14.10 -23.92 11.08
N SER A 30 -14.28 -22.62 11.30
CA SER A 30 -15.47 -22.08 11.98
C SER A 30 -16.19 -21.13 11.06
N THR A 31 -17.50 -21.31 10.92
CA THR A 31 -18.34 -20.39 10.15
C THR A 31 -19.31 -19.66 11.10
N ILE A 32 -19.35 -18.34 10.98
CA ILE A 32 -20.13 -17.45 11.82
C ILE A 32 -21.13 -16.70 10.96
N ASP A 33 -22.41 -16.93 11.23
CA ASP A 33 -23.58 -16.31 10.61
C ASP A 33 -24.48 -15.60 11.65
N TYR A 34 -23.93 -15.35 12.84
CA TYR A 34 -24.56 -14.67 13.97
C TYR A 34 -23.60 -13.66 14.64
N LEU A 35 -24.09 -12.88 15.60
CA LEU A 35 -23.24 -11.99 16.40
C LEU A 35 -22.38 -12.81 17.39
N TRP A 36 -21.07 -12.79 17.18
CA TRP A 36 -20.07 -13.28 18.12
C TRP A 36 -19.29 -12.10 18.70
N SER A 37 -19.37 -11.89 20.01
CA SER A 37 -18.59 -10.88 20.71
C SER A 37 -17.59 -11.53 21.69
N ASP A 38 -16.31 -11.28 21.46
CA ASP A 38 -15.19 -11.55 22.37
C ASP A 38 -14.65 -10.20 22.90
N THR A 39 -14.33 -10.13 24.18
CA THR A 39 -13.75 -8.91 24.80
C THR A 39 -12.27 -9.08 25.16
N SER A 40 -11.67 -10.19 24.74
CA SER A 40 -10.29 -10.55 25.08
C SER A 40 -9.43 -10.62 23.82
N SER A 41 -8.88 -11.79 23.49
CA SER A 41 -8.09 -12.04 22.30
C SER A 41 -8.66 -13.21 21.54
N THR A 42 -8.88 -12.97 20.25
CA THR A 42 -9.20 -13.98 19.27
C THR A 42 -7.94 -14.32 18.47
N ASN A 43 -7.62 -15.61 18.34
CA ASN A 43 -6.54 -16.08 17.48
C ASN A 43 -7.10 -17.01 16.42
N VAL A 44 -6.70 -16.82 15.17
CA VAL A 44 -7.04 -17.72 14.06
C VAL A 44 -5.73 -18.24 13.50
N GLY A 45 -5.44 -19.53 13.73
CA GLY A 45 -4.09 -20.07 13.55
C GLY A 45 -3.14 -19.66 14.69
N TYR A 46 -2.97 -20.54 15.67
CA TYR A 46 -1.98 -20.38 16.74
C TYR A 46 -1.36 -21.74 17.07
N GLU A 47 -0.06 -21.88 16.81
CA GLU A 47 0.74 -23.14 16.82
C GLU A 47 0.30 -24.16 15.77
N THR A 48 -1.00 -24.29 15.56
CA THR A 48 -1.65 -25.09 14.51
C THR A 48 -2.60 -24.22 13.71
N ASN A 49 -2.94 -24.66 12.50
CA ASN A 49 -3.70 -23.84 11.55
C ASN A 49 -5.15 -23.63 11.99
N GLY A 50 -5.81 -22.60 11.46
CA GLY A 50 -7.24 -22.37 11.66
C GLY A 50 -7.85 -21.47 10.60
N ILE A 51 -9.14 -21.64 10.37
CA ILE A 51 -9.92 -20.89 9.39
C ILE A 51 -11.19 -20.34 10.07
N LEU A 52 -11.41 -19.04 9.94
CA LEU A 52 -12.64 -18.36 10.37
C LEU A 52 -13.35 -17.77 9.16
N ASN A 53 -14.56 -18.22 8.89
CA ASN A 53 -15.46 -17.66 7.89
C ASN A 53 -16.53 -16.83 8.60
N ILE A 54 -16.66 -15.57 8.22
CA ILE A 54 -17.70 -14.65 8.69
C ILE A 54 -18.54 -14.32 7.47
N ILE A 55 -19.77 -14.84 7.46
CA ILE A 55 -20.66 -14.81 6.29
C ILE A 55 -21.89 -13.94 6.57
N ARG A 56 -22.86 -13.92 5.66
CA ARG A 56 -24.12 -13.20 5.81
C ARG A 56 -24.77 -13.42 7.19
N GLY A 57 -25.08 -12.31 7.88
CA GLY A 57 -25.66 -12.33 9.23
C GLY A 57 -24.61 -12.47 10.35
N GLY A 58 -23.38 -12.86 10.00
CA GLY A 58 -22.25 -12.96 10.89
C GLY A 58 -21.65 -11.61 11.21
N GLU A 59 -21.47 -11.36 12.52
CA GLU A 59 -20.76 -10.20 13.02
C GLU A 59 -19.81 -10.64 14.14
N VAL A 60 -18.51 -10.61 13.88
CA VAL A 60 -17.50 -10.91 14.88
C VAL A 60 -16.96 -9.61 15.43
N GLN A 61 -16.97 -9.46 16.75
CA GLN A 61 -16.42 -8.31 17.45
C GLN A 61 -15.38 -8.79 18.45
N THR A 62 -14.15 -8.28 18.38
CA THR A 62 -13.06 -8.64 19.30
C THR A 62 -12.18 -7.45 19.64
N ASN A 63 -11.49 -7.49 20.79
CA ASN A 63 -10.57 -6.42 21.20
C ASN A 63 -9.15 -6.61 20.62
N LEU A 64 -8.81 -7.85 20.25
CA LEU A 64 -7.51 -8.23 19.72
C LEU A 64 -7.68 -9.43 18.78
N LEU A 65 -7.26 -9.30 17.53
CA LEU A 65 -7.23 -10.40 16.57
C LEU A 65 -5.81 -10.63 16.05
N LYS A 66 -5.32 -11.86 16.19
CA LYS A 66 -4.08 -12.30 15.56
C LYS A 66 -4.38 -13.42 14.57
N ILE A 67 -3.93 -13.26 13.33
CA ILE A 67 -4.16 -14.24 12.26
C ILE A 67 -2.83 -14.87 11.88
N GLY A 68 -2.66 -16.15 12.21
CA GLY A 68 -1.50 -16.95 11.87
C GLY A 68 -0.26 -16.54 12.65
N ARG A 69 -0.01 -17.17 13.79
CA ARG A 69 1.21 -16.96 14.60
C ARG A 69 1.79 -18.25 15.18
N ALA A 70 2.97 -18.14 15.78
CA ALA A 70 3.75 -19.27 16.28
C ALA A 70 3.99 -20.38 15.24
N GLY A 71 4.32 -19.99 14.00
CA GLY A 71 4.62 -20.92 12.90
C GLY A 71 3.40 -21.52 12.20
N SER A 72 2.18 -21.13 12.59
CA SER A 72 0.93 -21.62 12.00
C SER A 72 0.46 -20.77 10.81
N ASN A 73 -0.53 -21.31 10.08
CA ASN A 73 -1.28 -20.60 9.06
C ASN A 73 -2.70 -20.26 9.56
N GLY A 74 -3.05 -18.98 9.58
CA GLY A 74 -4.38 -18.49 9.92
C GLY A 74 -5.07 -17.88 8.71
N ILE A 75 -6.35 -18.17 8.53
CA ILE A 75 -7.16 -17.58 7.46
C ILE A 75 -8.45 -17.01 8.05
N VAL A 76 -8.74 -15.75 7.79
CA VAL A 76 -10.03 -15.12 8.08
C VAL A 76 -10.67 -14.68 6.78
N ASN A 77 -11.90 -15.13 6.53
CA ASN A 77 -12.72 -14.75 5.39
C ASN A 77 -13.90 -13.95 5.89
N VAL A 78 -13.98 -12.67 5.52
CA VAL A 78 -15.13 -11.81 5.73
C VAL A 78 -15.81 -11.66 4.38
N VAL A 79 -16.85 -12.44 4.16
CA VAL A 79 -17.46 -12.65 2.84
C VAL A 79 -18.99 -12.60 2.92
N ASP A 80 -19.66 -12.51 1.77
CA ASP A 80 -21.13 -12.56 1.67
C ASP A 80 -21.87 -11.57 2.59
N GLY A 81 -21.29 -10.41 2.89
CA GLY A 81 -21.88 -9.41 3.78
C GLY A 81 -21.57 -9.60 5.26
N GLY A 82 -20.61 -10.47 5.60
CA GLY A 82 -20.11 -10.65 6.96
C GLY A 82 -19.38 -9.42 7.49
N LYS A 83 -19.31 -9.29 8.82
CA LYS A 83 -18.68 -8.14 9.47
C LYS A 83 -17.67 -8.56 10.53
N LEU A 84 -16.51 -7.90 10.53
CA LEU A 84 -15.50 -8.04 11.57
C LEU A 84 -15.18 -6.68 12.17
N THR A 85 -15.37 -6.53 13.47
CA THR A 85 -15.03 -5.31 14.21
C THR A 85 -13.93 -5.60 15.21
N ILE A 86 -12.79 -4.96 15.04
CA ILE A 86 -11.74 -4.87 16.05
C ILE A 86 -12.02 -3.61 16.87
N ARG A 87 -12.47 -3.81 18.11
CA ARG A 87 -12.89 -2.75 19.02
C ARG A 87 -11.70 -2.01 19.63
N ALA A 88 -12.00 -0.84 20.18
CA ALA A 88 -11.02 -0.01 20.86
C ALA A 88 -10.47 -0.75 22.07
N SER A 89 -9.15 -0.87 22.12
CA SER A 89 -8.42 -1.57 23.16
C SER A 89 -7.14 -0.83 23.47
N SER A 90 -6.47 -1.21 24.57
CA SER A 90 -5.17 -0.67 24.95
C SER A 90 -3.99 -1.35 24.24
N TYR A 91 -4.26 -2.23 23.27
CA TYR A 91 -3.22 -2.95 22.54
C TYR A 91 -2.59 -2.03 21.50
N SER A 92 -1.26 -2.04 21.41
CA SER A 92 -0.53 -1.29 20.38
C SER A 92 -0.86 -1.81 18.97
N TYR A 93 -1.00 -3.13 18.83
CA TYR A 93 -1.36 -3.79 17.57
C TYR A 93 -2.62 -4.68 17.74
N PRO A 94 -3.83 -4.09 17.76
CA PRO A 94 -5.09 -4.81 17.98
C PRO A 94 -5.43 -5.78 16.84
N LEU A 95 -4.80 -5.61 15.67
CA LEU A 95 -4.90 -6.53 14.54
C LEU A 95 -3.51 -6.79 13.96
N ASP A 96 -3.07 -8.05 14.04
CA ASP A 96 -1.92 -8.53 13.26
C ASP A 96 -2.35 -9.62 12.30
N ILE A 97 -1.89 -9.48 11.05
CA ILE A 97 -2.10 -10.46 9.98
C ILE A 97 -0.73 -11.02 9.62
N GLY A 98 -0.46 -12.27 9.98
CA GLY A 98 0.80 -12.94 9.70
C GLY A 98 1.90 -12.59 10.70
N GLY A 99 1.98 -13.39 11.76
CA GLY A 99 2.88 -13.21 12.89
C GLY A 99 2.44 -12.10 13.85
N THR A 100 3.24 -11.84 14.88
CA THR A 100 2.94 -10.81 15.90
C THR A 100 4.18 -10.35 16.65
N THR A 101 4.18 -9.11 17.13
CA THR A 101 5.22 -8.62 18.06
C THR A 101 4.75 -8.48 19.51
N ASP A 102 3.45 -8.69 19.77
CA ASP A 102 2.81 -8.55 21.09
C ASP A 102 2.86 -9.84 21.92
N VAL A 103 4.00 -10.55 21.90
CA VAL A 103 4.21 -11.75 22.72
C VAL A 103 5.61 -11.72 23.34
N SER A 104 5.80 -12.50 24.42
CA SER A 104 7.09 -12.68 25.10
C SER A 104 8.22 -12.97 24.09
N SER A 105 9.44 -12.51 24.39
CA SER A 105 10.63 -12.79 23.58
C SER A 105 10.94 -14.28 23.41
N THR A 106 10.40 -15.14 24.29
CA THR A 106 10.55 -16.59 24.25
C THR A 106 9.54 -17.31 23.37
N GLN A 107 8.46 -16.64 22.95
CA GLN A 107 7.43 -17.24 22.11
C GLN A 107 7.78 -17.10 20.62
N SER A 108 7.40 -18.10 19.83
CA SER A 108 7.50 -18.01 18.37
C SER A 108 6.53 -16.93 17.87
N LYS A 109 7.09 -15.94 17.17
CA LYS A 109 6.40 -14.72 16.73
C LYS A 109 5.91 -14.80 15.29
N GLY A 110 6.57 -15.59 14.44
CA GLY A 110 6.26 -15.72 13.03
C GLY A 110 5.00 -16.55 12.75
N GLY A 111 4.59 -16.61 11.50
CA GLY A 111 3.39 -17.32 11.04
C GLY A 111 2.89 -16.72 9.73
N THR A 112 1.94 -17.39 9.09
CA THR A 112 1.31 -16.89 7.86
C THR A 112 -0.13 -16.53 8.14
N GLY A 113 -0.53 -15.31 7.86
CA GLY A 113 -1.89 -14.84 8.06
C GLY A 113 -2.48 -14.31 6.77
N THR A 114 -3.73 -14.70 6.50
CA THR A 114 -4.51 -14.16 5.40
C THR A 114 -5.83 -13.61 5.92
N LEU A 115 -6.14 -12.36 5.59
CA LEU A 115 -7.48 -11.77 5.77
C LEU A 115 -8.05 -11.46 4.39
N ASN A 116 -9.16 -12.09 4.06
CA ASN A 116 -9.93 -11.81 2.84
C ASN A 116 -11.19 -11.03 3.22
N VAL A 117 -11.41 -9.89 2.57
CA VAL A 117 -12.61 -9.07 2.69
C VAL A 117 -13.21 -8.97 1.29
N SER A 118 -14.17 -9.83 0.98
CA SER A 118 -14.69 -9.97 -0.39
C SER A 118 -16.21 -9.91 -0.43
N GLY A 119 -16.74 -9.27 -1.47
CA GLY A 119 -18.18 -9.16 -1.70
C GLY A 119 -18.79 -7.91 -1.09
N GLU A 120 -19.83 -7.40 -1.76
CA GLU A 120 -20.57 -6.23 -1.30
C GLU A 120 -21.14 -6.44 0.11
N GLY A 121 -20.98 -5.42 0.95
CA GLY A 121 -21.43 -5.44 2.35
C GLY A 121 -20.48 -6.15 3.32
N SER A 122 -19.44 -6.84 2.83
CA SER A 122 -18.40 -7.41 3.68
C SER A 122 -17.50 -6.30 4.20
N ILE A 123 -17.47 -6.12 5.52
CA ILE A 123 -16.81 -4.97 6.16
C ILE A 123 -15.91 -5.43 7.30
N VAL A 124 -14.67 -4.95 7.27
CA VAL A 124 -13.77 -4.96 8.43
C VAL A 124 -13.63 -3.55 8.95
N THR A 125 -13.79 -3.37 10.25
CA THR A 125 -13.57 -2.09 10.92
C THR A 125 -12.63 -2.27 12.09
N VAL A 126 -11.60 -1.44 12.16
CA VAL A 126 -10.66 -1.33 13.27
C VAL A 126 -10.88 0.02 13.92
N SER A 127 -11.74 0.04 14.94
CA SER A 127 -12.11 1.23 15.70
C SER A 127 -11.22 1.31 16.94
N VAL A 128 -10.18 2.14 16.98
CA VAL A 128 -9.23 2.13 18.11
C VAL A 128 -8.77 3.51 18.58
N GLY A 129 -8.26 3.57 19.80
CA GLY A 129 -7.60 4.74 20.39
C GLY A 129 -6.08 4.54 20.42
N THR A 130 -5.34 5.25 19.55
CA THR A 130 -3.87 5.28 19.46
C THR A 130 -3.17 3.94 19.16
N SER A 131 -3.59 3.22 18.12
CA SER A 131 -3.03 1.91 17.77
C SER A 131 -2.75 1.77 16.26
N ALA A 132 -1.67 1.06 15.94
CA ALA A 132 -1.36 0.67 14.57
C ALA A 132 -1.87 -0.76 14.31
N MET A 133 -2.18 -1.12 13.07
CA MET A 133 -2.34 -2.54 12.70
C MET A 133 -1.16 -3.00 11.86
N GLN A 134 -0.85 -4.31 11.87
CA GLN A 134 0.27 -4.86 11.11
C GLN A 134 -0.19 -5.89 10.08
N VAL A 135 0.37 -5.78 8.87
CA VAL A 135 0.30 -6.81 7.84
C VAL A 135 1.72 -7.32 7.63
N GLY A 136 1.99 -8.53 8.09
CA GLY A 136 3.32 -9.05 8.31
C GLY A 136 3.94 -8.46 9.58
N ALA A 137 4.17 -9.29 10.58
CA ALA A 137 4.80 -8.91 11.85
C ALA A 137 5.66 -10.04 12.40
N GLY A 138 6.67 -9.71 13.20
CA GLY A 138 7.36 -10.69 14.05
C GLY A 138 8.05 -11.83 13.30
N ALA A 139 8.59 -11.56 12.10
CA ALA A 139 9.10 -12.56 11.14
C ALA A 139 8.01 -13.43 10.47
N GLY A 140 6.77 -12.95 10.46
CA GLY A 140 5.65 -13.54 9.75
C GLY A 140 5.41 -12.95 8.36
N SER A 141 4.51 -13.60 7.64
CA SER A 141 4.02 -13.20 6.32
C SER A 141 2.52 -12.93 6.39
N GLY A 142 2.12 -11.70 6.11
CA GLY A 142 0.73 -11.25 6.14
C GLY A 142 0.20 -10.89 4.78
N VAL A 143 -1.03 -11.30 4.48
CA VAL A 143 -1.76 -10.92 3.27
C VAL A 143 -3.14 -10.39 3.65
N LEU A 144 -3.45 -9.18 3.21
CA LEU A 144 -4.79 -8.58 3.26
C LEU A 144 -5.31 -8.42 1.84
N ASN A 145 -6.41 -9.10 1.50
CA ASN A 145 -7.09 -8.96 0.23
C ASN A 145 -8.44 -8.27 0.46
N ILE A 146 -8.71 -7.21 -0.29
CA ILE A 146 -9.97 -6.50 -0.30
C ILE A 146 -10.46 -6.52 -1.74
N THR A 147 -11.49 -7.32 -2.01
CA THR A 147 -11.94 -7.62 -3.38
C THR A 147 -13.46 -7.53 -3.52
N ASP A 148 -13.94 -7.48 -4.76
CA ASP A 148 -15.37 -7.66 -5.10
C ASP A 148 -16.33 -6.75 -4.31
N GLY A 149 -15.93 -5.52 -3.98
CA GLY A 149 -16.76 -4.58 -3.21
C GLY A 149 -16.61 -4.64 -1.68
N GLY A 150 -15.66 -5.45 -1.17
CA GLY A 150 -15.33 -5.52 0.24
C GLY A 150 -14.67 -4.24 0.76
N LYS A 151 -14.79 -3.99 2.07
CA LYS A 151 -14.34 -2.72 2.67
C LYS A 151 -13.55 -2.93 3.94
N PHE A 152 -12.42 -2.25 4.05
CA PHE A 152 -11.58 -2.23 5.24
C PHE A 152 -11.40 -0.80 5.74
N TYR A 153 -11.81 -0.56 6.99
CA TYR A 153 -11.74 0.73 7.65
C TYR A 153 -10.85 0.68 8.89
N HIS A 154 -9.81 1.50 8.93
CA HIS A 154 -9.03 1.79 10.13
C HIS A 154 -9.34 3.22 10.57
N GLU A 155 -9.95 3.39 11.74
CA GLU A 155 -10.62 4.64 12.10
C GLU A 155 -9.81 5.56 13.02
N ASP A 156 -8.63 5.14 13.49
CA ASP A 156 -7.80 5.94 14.38
C ASP A 156 -7.07 7.07 13.61
N PRO A 157 -7.32 8.35 13.93
CA PRO A 157 -6.68 9.47 13.27
C PRO A 157 -5.27 9.78 13.79
N SER A 158 -4.78 9.08 14.83
CA SER A 158 -3.48 9.35 15.44
C SER A 158 -2.33 9.08 14.47
N ILE A 159 -1.55 10.12 14.16
CA ILE A 159 -0.35 10.03 13.31
C ILE A 159 0.94 9.76 14.09
N SER A 160 0.89 9.82 15.43
CA SER A 160 2.08 9.56 16.27
C SER A 160 2.48 8.08 16.22
N PHE A 161 1.49 7.20 16.34
CA PHE A 161 1.70 5.76 16.30
C PHE A 161 0.75 5.06 15.32
N GLY A 162 -0.49 5.51 15.22
CA GLY A 162 -1.53 4.85 14.43
C GLY A 162 -1.24 4.70 12.93
N GLY A 163 -2.13 3.93 12.30
CA GLY A 163 -2.13 3.65 10.87
C GLY A 163 -1.99 2.16 10.54
N ILE A 164 -1.77 1.90 9.26
CA ILE A 164 -1.61 0.54 8.71
C ILE A 164 -0.15 0.32 8.35
N TRP A 165 0.49 -0.64 8.99
CA TRP A 165 1.92 -0.93 8.82
C TRP A 165 2.08 -2.24 8.04
N ILE A 166 2.54 -2.13 6.80
CA ILE A 166 2.77 -3.25 5.89
C ILE A 166 4.26 -3.57 5.89
N GLY A 167 4.63 -4.82 6.15
CA GLY A 167 6.01 -5.17 6.49
C GLY A 167 6.39 -4.57 7.84
N GLY A 168 5.64 -4.95 8.88
CA GLY A 168 5.71 -4.43 10.24
C GLY A 168 6.98 -4.80 10.99
N ARG A 169 6.92 -4.67 12.32
CA ARG A 169 8.11 -4.77 13.19
C ARG A 169 8.67 -6.19 13.24
N ARG A 170 10.00 -6.32 13.18
CA ARG A 170 10.70 -7.61 13.22
C ARG A 170 10.89 -8.08 14.67
N ALA A 171 10.83 -9.40 14.87
CA ALA A 171 11.08 -10.05 16.15
C ALA A 171 12.56 -10.38 16.39
N THR A 172 13.26 -10.73 15.32
CA THR A 172 14.65 -11.19 15.25
C THR A 172 15.28 -10.65 13.96
N SER A 173 16.46 -11.14 13.56
CA SER A 173 17.04 -10.86 12.24
C SER A 173 16.29 -11.51 11.08
N ALA A 174 15.22 -12.29 11.32
CA ALA A 174 14.41 -12.88 10.26
C ALA A 174 13.51 -11.83 9.57
N GLU A 175 13.17 -12.11 8.31
CA GLU A 175 12.44 -11.18 7.43
C GLU A 175 10.95 -11.18 7.73
N THR A 176 10.30 -10.04 7.52
CA THR A 176 8.85 -9.86 7.70
C THR A 176 8.28 -9.35 6.39
N PHE A 177 7.14 -9.93 5.97
CA PHE A 177 6.53 -9.65 4.67
C PHE A 177 5.07 -9.25 4.85
N GLY A 178 4.69 -8.10 4.30
CA GLY A 178 3.29 -7.67 4.24
C GLY A 178 2.85 -7.40 2.82
N ILE A 179 1.68 -7.90 2.45
CA ILE A 179 1.05 -7.64 1.16
C ILE A 179 -0.39 -7.18 1.40
N VAL A 180 -0.77 -6.08 0.76
CA VAL A 180 -2.15 -5.59 0.74
C VAL A 180 -2.58 -5.41 -0.71
N ASN A 181 -3.69 -6.05 -1.07
CA ASN A 181 -4.31 -5.96 -2.37
C ASN A 181 -5.71 -5.34 -2.22
N VAL A 182 -5.97 -4.28 -2.99
CA VAL A 182 -7.28 -3.62 -3.08
C VAL A 182 -7.72 -3.68 -4.53
N ASP A 183 -8.55 -4.66 -4.86
CA ASP A 183 -8.85 -5.02 -6.24
C ASP A 183 -10.34 -4.97 -6.53
N GLY A 184 -10.69 -4.39 -7.67
CA GLY A 184 -12.06 -4.38 -8.16
C GLY A 184 -12.87 -3.18 -7.71
N LYS A 185 -13.84 -2.80 -8.54
CA LYS A 185 -14.74 -1.68 -8.30
C LYS A 185 -15.50 -1.84 -6.97
N GLY A 186 -15.49 -0.77 -6.18
CA GLY A 186 -16.18 -0.72 -4.89
C GLY A 186 -15.37 -1.28 -3.73
N SER A 187 -14.24 -1.94 -3.99
CA SER A 187 -13.29 -2.37 -2.97
C SER A 187 -12.56 -1.16 -2.39
N GLU A 188 -12.51 -1.07 -1.07
CA GLU A 188 -11.97 0.12 -0.39
C GLU A 188 -11.08 -0.24 0.80
N LEU A 189 -9.88 0.32 0.83
CA LEU A 189 -9.05 0.43 2.02
C LEU A 189 -9.00 1.90 2.45
N ARG A 190 -9.48 2.22 3.64
CA ARG A 190 -9.38 3.58 4.18
C ARG A 190 -8.83 3.59 5.60
N THR A 191 -7.88 4.47 5.86
CA THR A 191 -7.38 4.80 7.20
C THR A 191 -7.53 6.28 7.51
N ALA A 192 -8.01 6.61 8.71
CA ALA A 192 -8.07 7.99 9.22
C ALA A 192 -6.68 8.58 9.55
N SER A 193 -5.63 7.77 9.53
CA SER A 193 -4.25 8.19 9.81
C SER A 193 -3.37 7.93 8.58
N ARG A 194 -2.27 7.19 8.74
CA ARG A 194 -1.25 6.93 7.72
C ARG A 194 -1.23 5.48 7.26
N ILE A 195 -0.71 5.28 6.06
CA ILE A 195 -0.28 3.95 5.58
C ILE A 195 1.24 3.95 5.46
N ILE A 196 1.89 2.91 5.97
CA ILE A 196 3.32 2.69 5.82
C ILE A 196 3.56 1.38 5.07
N VAL A 197 4.20 1.47 3.92
CA VAL A 197 4.58 0.33 3.06
C VAL A 197 6.07 0.07 3.24
N GLY A 198 6.43 -1.09 3.79
CA GLY A 198 7.80 -1.38 4.17
C GLY A 198 8.20 -0.60 5.41
N THR A 199 7.58 -0.92 6.54
CA THR A 199 7.82 -0.21 7.80
C THR A 199 9.20 -0.56 8.38
N TYR A 200 9.47 -1.85 8.57
CA TYR A 200 10.75 -2.43 9.02
C TYR A 200 11.15 -3.65 8.18
N GLY A 201 10.17 -4.34 7.58
CA GLY A 201 10.35 -5.44 6.64
C GLY A 201 10.01 -5.05 5.20
N SER A 202 9.71 -6.06 4.40
CA SER A 202 9.22 -5.90 3.03
C SER A 202 7.72 -5.64 3.04
N GLY A 203 7.28 -4.60 2.33
CA GLY A 203 5.87 -4.26 2.18
C GLY A 203 5.47 -4.01 0.74
N SER A 204 4.28 -4.51 0.35
CA SER A 204 3.65 -4.22 -0.93
C SER A 204 2.20 -3.79 -0.73
N LEU A 205 1.80 -2.73 -1.40
CA LEU A 205 0.43 -2.25 -1.50
C LEU A 205 0.07 -2.07 -2.97
N ILE A 206 -0.91 -2.84 -3.45
CA ILE A 206 -1.39 -2.80 -4.82
C ILE A 206 -2.86 -2.44 -4.82
N THR A 207 -3.23 -1.41 -5.59
CA THR A 207 -4.62 -1.02 -5.83
C THR A 207 -4.91 -1.11 -7.33
N SER A 208 -5.91 -1.91 -7.71
CA SER A 208 -6.17 -2.25 -9.11
C SER A 208 -7.64 -2.40 -9.46
N ASN A 209 -7.93 -2.41 -10.76
CA ASN A 209 -9.26 -2.73 -11.32
C ASN A 209 -10.42 -1.90 -10.73
N GLY A 210 -10.20 -0.61 -10.43
CA GLY A 210 -11.21 0.29 -9.85
C GLY A 210 -11.28 0.26 -8.31
N GLY A 211 -10.31 -0.36 -7.66
CA GLY A 211 -10.16 -0.32 -6.20
C GLY A 211 -9.70 1.04 -5.69
N VAL A 212 -9.99 1.33 -4.42
CA VAL A 212 -9.66 2.63 -3.80
C VAL A 212 -8.89 2.44 -2.49
N THR A 213 -7.71 3.04 -2.40
CA THR A 213 -6.96 3.19 -1.15
C THR A 213 -6.87 4.66 -0.74
N ARG A 214 -7.23 4.96 0.51
CA ARG A 214 -7.21 6.30 1.07
C ARG A 214 -6.54 6.34 2.44
N ALA A 215 -5.55 7.20 2.60
CA ALA A 215 -5.01 7.60 3.89
C ALA A 215 -5.34 9.08 4.13
N GLU A 216 -6.09 9.39 5.19
CA GLU A 216 -6.47 10.79 5.46
C GLU A 216 -5.26 11.66 5.85
N ALA A 217 -4.16 11.08 6.36
CA ALA A 217 -2.96 11.82 6.72
C ALA A 217 -1.80 11.66 5.72
N THR A 218 -1.05 10.56 5.77
CA THR A 218 0.16 10.39 4.94
C THR A 218 0.31 8.97 4.43
N ILE A 219 1.06 8.82 3.35
CA ILE A 219 1.53 7.52 2.87
C ILE A 219 3.06 7.54 2.84
N GLN A 220 3.69 6.50 3.34
CA GLN A 220 5.15 6.38 3.39
C GLN A 220 5.59 5.04 2.82
N VAL A 221 6.52 5.03 1.87
CA VAL A 221 7.08 3.83 1.26
C VAL A 221 8.57 3.75 1.56
N GLY A 222 9.06 2.62 2.09
CA GLY A 222 10.46 2.48 2.50
C GLY A 222 10.79 3.35 3.71
N ASN A 223 10.20 3.03 4.85
CA ASN A 223 10.14 3.91 6.01
C ASN A 223 11.50 4.03 6.73
N GLN A 224 12.09 2.90 7.12
CA GLN A 224 13.31 2.86 7.93
C GLN A 224 14.55 2.59 7.08
N ALA A 225 15.73 3.05 7.52
CA ALA A 225 16.98 2.86 6.79
C ALA A 225 17.34 1.38 6.55
N GLU A 226 16.95 0.49 7.44
CA GLU A 226 17.11 -0.97 7.30
C GLU A 226 16.33 -1.56 6.12
N THR A 227 15.28 -0.86 5.65
CA THR A 227 14.43 -1.36 4.55
C THR A 227 15.03 -1.15 3.15
N LYS A 228 16.25 -0.60 3.04
CA LYS A 228 16.94 -0.37 1.74
C LYS A 228 17.14 -1.64 0.92
N VAL A 229 17.26 -2.78 1.59
CA VAL A 229 17.43 -4.09 0.95
C VAL A 229 16.14 -4.60 0.31
N TYR A 230 14.98 -4.10 0.74
CA TYR A 230 13.66 -4.57 0.29
C TYR A 230 13.11 -3.75 -0.87
N ASP A 231 12.33 -4.41 -1.72
CA ASP A 231 11.59 -3.77 -2.80
C ASP A 231 10.21 -3.31 -2.33
N ASN A 232 10.19 -2.29 -1.48
CA ASN A 232 8.92 -1.79 -0.96
C ASN A 232 8.16 -1.05 -2.06
N LEU A 233 6.95 -1.51 -2.35
CA LEU A 233 6.20 -1.12 -3.53
C LEU A 233 4.80 -0.61 -3.16
N LEU A 234 4.48 0.58 -3.66
CA LEU A 234 3.12 1.06 -3.79
C LEU A 234 2.78 1.11 -5.28
N LYS A 235 1.73 0.41 -5.72
CA LYS A 235 1.28 0.42 -7.12
C LYS A 235 -0.20 0.77 -7.20
N VAL A 236 -0.55 1.69 -8.09
CA VAL A 236 -1.92 1.95 -8.52
C VAL A 236 -2.03 1.68 -10.03
N ASP A 237 -2.93 0.77 -10.40
CA ASP A 237 -2.97 0.19 -11.74
C ASP A 237 -4.40 0.13 -12.29
N GLY A 238 -4.59 0.57 -13.53
CA GLY A 238 -5.88 0.48 -14.20
C GLY A 238 -6.80 1.68 -13.94
N THR A 239 -7.74 1.87 -14.86
CA THR A 239 -8.72 2.97 -14.82
C THR A 239 -9.59 2.90 -13.56
N ASP A 240 -9.96 4.07 -13.03
CA ASP A 240 -10.74 4.25 -11.79
C ASP A 240 -10.06 3.74 -10.51
N SER A 241 -8.87 3.14 -10.59
CA SER A 241 -8.07 2.78 -9.43
C SER A 241 -7.44 4.03 -8.82
N ILE A 242 -7.59 4.22 -7.51
CA ILE A 242 -7.11 5.42 -6.81
C ILE A 242 -6.31 5.03 -5.59
N VAL A 243 -5.12 5.60 -5.45
CA VAL A 243 -4.40 5.68 -4.18
C VAL A 243 -4.25 7.15 -3.80
N SER A 244 -4.73 7.54 -2.62
CA SER A 244 -4.72 8.93 -2.18
C SER A 244 -4.19 9.13 -0.76
N ALA A 245 -3.39 10.18 -0.57
CA ALA A 245 -2.95 10.69 0.72
C ALA A 245 -3.50 12.10 0.94
N GLY A 246 -4.12 12.37 2.10
CA GLY A 246 -4.63 13.70 2.42
C GLY A 246 -3.54 14.76 2.66
N GLY A 247 -2.32 14.33 2.97
CA GLY A 247 -1.14 15.18 3.19
C GLY A 247 0.02 14.82 2.27
N ILE A 248 1.10 14.26 2.83
CA ILE A 248 2.32 13.96 2.06
C ILE A 248 2.36 12.48 1.71
N LEU A 249 2.68 12.18 0.44
CA LEU A 249 3.13 10.86 0.00
C LEU A 249 4.66 10.85 -0.12
N THR A 250 5.34 10.05 0.69
CA THR A 250 6.80 9.94 0.68
C THR A 250 7.23 8.60 0.08
N VAL A 251 8.07 8.66 -0.95
CA VAL A 251 8.65 7.51 -1.64
C VAL A 251 10.14 7.42 -1.32
N GLY A 252 10.52 6.45 -0.49
CA GLY A 252 11.84 6.37 0.12
C GLY A 252 12.00 7.40 1.24
N LEU A 253 11.47 7.11 2.44
CA LEU A 253 11.62 8.04 3.58
C LEU A 253 13.05 8.03 4.12
N ALA A 254 13.48 6.90 4.68
CA ALA A 254 14.88 6.64 5.05
C ALA A 254 15.41 5.36 4.37
N GLY A 255 14.50 4.50 3.92
CA GLY A 255 14.78 3.23 3.26
C GLY A 255 14.78 3.30 1.74
N ARG A 256 14.45 2.17 1.11
CA ARG A 256 14.13 2.08 -0.32
C ARG A 256 12.62 1.97 -0.51
N GLY A 257 12.05 2.84 -1.34
CA GLY A 257 10.64 2.77 -1.71
C GLY A 257 10.42 3.10 -3.18
N THR A 258 9.44 2.45 -3.78
CA THR A 258 8.96 2.73 -5.14
C THR A 258 7.46 2.95 -5.13
N ALA A 259 7.01 3.99 -5.82
CA ALA A 259 5.60 4.21 -6.13
C ALA A 259 5.39 4.21 -7.65
N VAL A 260 4.41 3.46 -8.14
CA VAL A 260 4.11 3.35 -9.58
C VAL A 260 2.63 3.66 -9.82
N ALA A 261 2.36 4.58 -10.75
CA ALA A 261 1.03 4.80 -11.31
C ALA A 261 1.02 4.32 -12.77
N SER A 262 0.13 3.39 -13.11
CA SER A 262 0.09 2.76 -14.43
C SER A 262 -1.33 2.58 -14.95
N ASP A 263 -1.47 2.49 -16.28
CA ASP A 263 -2.71 2.13 -16.97
C ASP A 263 -3.93 2.99 -16.56
N ASN A 264 -3.70 4.31 -16.45
CA ASN A 264 -4.67 5.31 -15.98
C ASN A 264 -5.06 5.23 -14.50
N GLY A 265 -4.33 4.44 -13.69
CA GLY A 265 -4.43 4.49 -12.24
C GLY A 265 -3.99 5.85 -11.70
N THR A 266 -4.67 6.34 -10.66
CA THR A 266 -4.43 7.67 -10.10
C THR A 266 -3.72 7.60 -8.76
N LEU A 267 -2.55 8.23 -8.68
CA LEU A 267 -1.83 8.50 -7.44
C LEU A 267 -2.01 9.97 -7.07
N SER A 268 -2.70 10.25 -5.97
CA SER A 268 -3.05 11.63 -5.57
C SER A 268 -2.51 11.98 -4.19
N ALA A 269 -1.84 13.13 -4.10
CA ALA A 269 -1.41 13.74 -2.83
C ALA A 269 -1.10 15.22 -3.04
N PRO A 270 -1.42 16.13 -2.10
CA PRO A 270 -0.98 17.53 -2.19
C PRO A 270 0.52 17.68 -2.48
N GLU A 271 1.36 16.88 -1.83
CA GLU A 271 2.81 16.89 -1.99
C GLU A 271 3.36 15.47 -2.05
N ILE A 272 4.25 15.22 -3.01
CA ILE A 272 5.03 13.99 -3.11
C ILE A 272 6.50 14.30 -2.80
N ARG A 273 7.10 13.55 -1.88
CA ARG A 273 8.55 13.59 -1.60
C ARG A 273 9.24 12.34 -2.07
N ILE A 274 10.38 12.50 -2.76
CA ILE A 274 11.16 11.37 -3.28
C ILE A 274 12.54 11.36 -2.61
N ALA A 275 12.92 10.22 -2.03
CA ALA A 275 14.19 10.01 -1.32
C ALA A 275 14.43 11.09 -0.24
N ASN A 276 13.54 11.15 0.75
CA ASN A 276 13.45 12.25 1.69
C ASN A 276 14.74 12.46 2.51
N SER A 277 15.36 11.38 3.00
CA SER A 277 16.51 11.43 3.92
C SER A 277 17.82 11.04 3.26
N ALA A 278 18.95 11.50 3.81
CA ALA A 278 20.28 11.19 3.28
C ALA A 278 20.51 9.68 3.18
N GLY A 279 20.97 9.23 2.01
CA GLY A 279 21.20 7.82 1.70
C GLY A 279 19.94 6.98 1.46
N SER A 280 18.72 7.53 1.56
CA SER A 280 17.50 6.84 1.13
C SER A 280 17.44 6.68 -0.39
N LEU A 281 16.63 5.75 -0.86
CA LEU A 281 16.40 5.46 -2.28
C LEU A 281 14.91 5.61 -2.58
N GLY A 282 14.54 6.48 -3.51
CA GLY A 282 13.15 6.71 -3.90
C GLY A 282 12.96 6.68 -5.41
N GLU A 283 11.97 5.94 -5.89
CA GLU A 283 11.56 5.96 -7.29
C GLU A 283 10.04 6.22 -7.39
N LEU A 284 9.65 7.36 -7.95
CA LEU A 284 8.28 7.59 -8.42
C LEU A 284 8.25 7.31 -9.93
N ALA A 285 7.34 6.45 -10.38
CA ALA A 285 7.21 6.10 -11.78
C ALA A 285 5.79 6.29 -12.31
N THR A 286 5.67 6.71 -13.57
CA THR A 286 4.43 6.61 -14.34
C THR A 286 4.62 5.69 -15.55
N GLY A 287 3.65 4.80 -15.78
CA GLY A 287 3.76 3.69 -16.70
C GLY A 287 4.47 2.51 -16.04
N ALA A 288 5.79 2.41 -16.18
CA ALA A 288 6.59 1.32 -15.63
C ALA A 288 7.86 1.83 -14.94
N ARG A 289 8.56 0.96 -14.19
CA ARG A 289 9.85 1.31 -13.60
C ARG A 289 10.95 1.34 -14.65
N ALA A 290 12.13 1.85 -14.27
CA ALA A 290 13.29 1.80 -15.16
C ALA A 290 13.70 0.33 -15.45
N GLY A 291 13.89 0.00 -16.73
CA GLY A 291 14.24 -1.36 -17.19
C GLY A 291 13.05 -2.29 -17.41
N GLU A 292 11.84 -1.88 -17.07
CA GLU A 292 10.60 -2.59 -17.39
C GLU A 292 10.01 -2.10 -18.73
N ASN A 293 9.12 -2.91 -19.31
CA ASN A 293 8.40 -2.52 -20.53
C ASN A 293 7.42 -1.38 -20.21
N ALA A 294 7.46 -0.31 -21.01
CA ALA A 294 6.53 0.79 -20.90
C ALA A 294 5.07 0.31 -21.08
N VAL A 295 4.17 0.83 -20.24
CA VAL A 295 2.71 0.67 -20.36
C VAL A 295 2.03 2.05 -20.40
N ALA A 296 0.70 2.13 -20.42
CA ALA A 296 0.05 3.44 -20.42
C ALA A 296 0.38 4.20 -19.13
N ALA A 297 0.56 5.52 -19.22
CA ALA A 297 0.87 6.33 -18.05
C ALA A 297 -0.27 6.24 -17.03
N GLY A 298 0.09 6.23 -15.74
CA GLY A 298 -0.85 6.56 -14.68
C GLY A 298 -0.88 8.07 -14.43
N MET A 299 -1.97 8.53 -13.82
CA MET A 299 -2.11 9.92 -13.41
C MET A 299 -1.38 10.16 -12.09
N ILE A 300 -0.54 11.19 -12.05
CA ILE A 300 0.06 11.71 -10.82
C ILE A 300 -0.60 13.06 -10.55
N ASP A 301 -1.53 13.07 -9.61
CA ASP A 301 -2.26 14.26 -9.18
C ASP A 301 -1.60 14.84 -7.92
N ALA A 302 -0.63 15.72 -8.14
CA ALA A 302 0.08 16.41 -7.07
C ALA A 302 0.35 17.87 -7.42
N GLN A 303 0.35 18.73 -6.41
CA GLN A 303 0.75 20.13 -6.61
C GLN A 303 2.27 20.27 -6.63
N LYS A 304 2.98 19.43 -5.86
CA LYS A 304 4.43 19.50 -5.71
C LYS A 304 5.08 18.12 -5.73
N ILE A 305 6.21 18.03 -6.41
CA ILE A 305 7.16 16.92 -6.31
C ILE A 305 8.50 17.47 -5.83
N ILE A 306 8.96 16.97 -4.68
CA ILE A 306 10.18 17.47 -4.04
C ILE A 306 11.18 16.32 -3.88
N PHE A 307 12.35 16.47 -4.49
CA PHE A 307 13.49 15.60 -4.22
C PHE A 307 14.15 15.98 -2.89
N GLY A 308 14.24 15.01 -1.98
CA GLY A 308 14.90 15.16 -0.68
C GLY A 308 16.42 15.05 -0.76
N SER A 309 17.06 14.75 0.37
CA SER A 309 18.52 14.63 0.45
C SER A 309 19.07 13.25 0.08
N GLY A 310 18.20 12.30 -0.28
CA GLY A 310 18.58 10.96 -0.73
C GLY A 310 18.78 10.87 -2.25
N ASN A 311 18.86 9.64 -2.76
CA ASN A 311 18.89 9.39 -4.20
C ASN A 311 17.46 9.17 -4.72
N GLY A 312 16.87 10.24 -5.24
CA GLY A 312 15.51 10.24 -5.76
C GLY A 312 15.46 10.23 -7.28
N VAL A 313 14.54 9.45 -7.83
CA VAL A 313 14.31 9.30 -9.26
C VAL A 313 12.83 9.48 -9.58
N LEU A 314 12.53 10.31 -10.57
CA LEU A 314 11.25 10.31 -11.27
C LEU A 314 11.42 9.60 -12.61
N THR A 315 10.74 8.47 -12.79
CA THR A 315 10.79 7.65 -14.00
C THR A 315 9.55 7.89 -14.85
N LEU A 316 9.75 8.39 -16.07
CA LEU A 316 8.73 8.53 -17.10
C LEU A 316 8.97 7.42 -18.13
N ASN A 317 8.32 6.28 -17.95
CA ASN A 317 8.48 5.11 -18.82
C ASN A 317 7.09 4.62 -19.23
N HIS A 318 6.50 5.32 -20.19
CA HIS A 318 5.12 5.08 -20.60
C HIS A 318 4.94 5.06 -22.12
N THR A 319 3.76 4.66 -22.58
CA THR A 319 3.38 4.62 -24.01
C THR A 319 2.53 5.81 -24.44
N SER A 320 2.06 6.63 -23.50
CA SER A 320 1.22 7.81 -23.79
C SER A 320 1.91 8.86 -24.66
N SER A 321 1.14 9.53 -25.52
CA SER A 321 1.60 10.55 -26.47
C SER A 321 1.45 12.00 -25.98
N ASP A 322 0.81 12.19 -24.83
CA ASP A 322 0.37 13.49 -24.32
C ASP A 322 0.36 13.55 -22.78
N PHE A 323 1.18 12.73 -22.12
CA PHE A 323 1.26 12.75 -20.66
C PHE A 323 1.73 14.13 -20.18
N SER A 324 0.97 14.75 -19.29
CA SER A 324 1.30 16.04 -18.68
C SER A 324 1.39 15.91 -17.17
N LEU A 325 2.51 16.35 -16.61
CA LEU A 325 2.75 16.41 -15.17
C LEU A 325 2.74 17.88 -14.73
N GLY A 326 1.64 18.29 -14.11
CA GLY A 326 1.41 19.67 -13.67
C GLY A 326 2.02 20.03 -12.31
N ALA A 327 2.71 19.11 -11.65
CA ALA A 327 3.32 19.37 -10.35
C ALA A 327 4.53 20.31 -10.47
N ASP A 328 4.70 21.21 -9.51
CA ASP A 328 5.93 21.99 -9.36
C ASP A 328 7.05 21.07 -8.88
N ILE A 329 8.19 21.07 -9.59
CA ILE A 329 9.31 20.16 -9.30
C ILE A 329 10.49 20.93 -8.74
N SER A 330 11.05 20.45 -7.63
CA SER A 330 12.20 21.06 -6.96
C SER A 330 13.17 20.05 -6.34
N GLY A 331 14.38 20.51 -6.03
CA GLY A 331 15.43 19.69 -5.40
C GLY A 331 16.41 19.08 -6.41
N ASN A 332 17.22 18.13 -5.93
CA ASN A 332 18.37 17.58 -6.66
C ASN A 332 18.27 16.05 -6.85
N GLY A 333 17.24 15.60 -7.57
CA GLY A 333 17.09 14.19 -7.99
C GLY A 333 17.16 14.02 -9.50
N ALA A 334 17.11 12.79 -10.00
CA ALA A 334 17.15 12.51 -11.42
C ALA A 334 15.73 12.42 -12.01
N ILE A 335 15.53 12.97 -13.20
CA ILE A 335 14.33 12.76 -14.01
C ILE A 335 14.72 11.94 -15.23
N ASN A 336 14.18 10.73 -15.34
CA ASN A 336 14.47 9.78 -16.40
C ASN A 336 13.27 9.67 -17.35
N ALA A 337 13.37 10.27 -18.53
CA ALA A 337 12.41 10.06 -19.62
C ALA A 337 12.90 8.91 -20.51
N LEU A 338 12.25 7.76 -20.39
CA LEU A 338 12.69 6.49 -21.02
C LEU A 338 11.80 6.05 -22.18
N SER A 339 10.51 6.39 -22.15
CA SER A 339 9.57 6.13 -23.24
C SER A 339 8.39 7.09 -23.18
N GLY A 340 7.73 7.31 -24.31
CA GLY A 340 6.52 8.13 -24.43
C GLY A 340 6.82 9.61 -24.64
N VAL A 341 5.75 10.41 -24.71
CA VAL A 341 5.84 11.87 -24.80
C VAL A 341 5.32 12.47 -23.50
N SER A 342 6.21 13.11 -22.76
CA SER A 342 5.90 13.72 -21.47
C SER A 342 6.09 15.23 -21.51
N ALA A 343 5.20 15.97 -20.87
CA ALA A 343 5.33 17.39 -20.62
C ALA A 343 5.40 17.66 -19.11
N LEU A 344 6.48 18.30 -18.65
CA LEU A 344 6.58 18.86 -17.29
C LEU A 344 6.04 20.29 -17.35
N SER A 345 4.77 20.46 -16.96
CA SER A 345 4.02 21.70 -17.17
C SER A 345 3.93 22.61 -15.95
N GLY A 346 4.28 22.12 -14.75
CA GLY A 346 4.39 22.94 -13.53
C GLY A 346 5.61 23.88 -13.51
N ASP A 347 5.86 24.53 -12.37
CA ASP A 347 7.07 25.33 -12.14
C ASP A 347 8.27 24.43 -11.82
N ASN A 348 9.22 24.39 -12.75
CA ASN A 348 10.46 23.62 -12.64
C ASN A 348 11.69 24.50 -12.35
N SER A 349 11.51 25.78 -12.01
CA SER A 349 12.62 26.73 -11.81
C SER A 349 13.50 26.42 -10.59
N ALA A 350 12.97 25.69 -9.60
CA ALA A 350 13.67 25.26 -8.40
C ALA A 350 14.29 23.85 -8.52
N TYR A 351 14.16 23.20 -9.67
CA TYR A 351 14.80 21.91 -9.95
C TYR A 351 16.28 22.11 -10.31
N GLN A 352 17.15 21.34 -9.66
CA GLN A 352 18.61 21.47 -9.77
C GLN A 352 19.30 20.16 -10.21
N GLY A 353 18.52 19.13 -10.53
CA GLY A 353 19.03 17.82 -10.90
C GLY A 353 19.23 17.60 -12.41
N ASP A 354 19.52 16.35 -12.77
CA ASP A 354 19.78 15.93 -14.15
C ASP A 354 18.52 15.41 -14.85
N PHE A 355 18.30 15.89 -16.07
CA PHE A 355 17.37 15.27 -17.03
C PHE A 355 18.11 14.23 -17.88
N ASN A 356 17.69 12.98 -17.77
CA ASN A 356 18.19 11.87 -18.59
C ASN A 356 17.10 11.45 -19.58
N ILE A 357 17.32 11.70 -20.86
CA ILE A 357 16.36 11.39 -21.93
C ILE A 357 16.96 10.25 -22.76
N GLY A 358 16.28 9.10 -22.74
CA GLY A 358 16.61 7.93 -23.56
C GLY A 358 15.63 7.80 -24.73
N ALA A 359 16.12 7.31 -25.88
CA ALA A 359 15.24 6.99 -27.00
C ALA A 359 14.30 5.81 -26.63
N PRO A 360 12.99 5.87 -26.96
CA PRO A 360 12.32 6.81 -27.88
C PRO A 360 11.61 8.01 -27.19
N ALA A 361 11.95 8.35 -25.95
CA ALA A 361 11.22 9.37 -25.20
C ALA A 361 11.31 10.77 -25.82
N THR A 362 10.25 11.54 -25.65
CA THR A 362 10.24 12.99 -25.85
C THR A 362 9.86 13.66 -24.53
N LEU A 363 10.68 14.61 -24.08
CA LEU A 363 10.41 15.40 -22.88
C LEU A 363 10.28 16.87 -23.25
N VAL A 364 9.12 17.45 -22.93
CA VAL A 364 8.84 18.88 -23.05
C VAL A 364 8.84 19.49 -21.65
N ILE A 365 9.48 20.64 -21.47
CA ILE A 365 9.54 21.35 -20.20
C ILE A 365 9.03 22.77 -20.46
N SER A 366 8.10 23.26 -19.64
CA SER A 366 7.65 24.65 -19.66
C SER A 366 8.83 25.62 -19.51
N GLU A 367 8.74 26.84 -20.07
CA GLU A 367 9.85 27.81 -20.13
C GLU A 367 10.59 27.93 -18.79
N GLN A 368 11.80 27.40 -18.75
CA GLN A 368 12.63 27.41 -17.57
C GLN A 368 13.19 28.82 -17.37
N LYS A 369 12.92 29.46 -16.22
CA LYS A 369 13.70 30.62 -15.76
C LYS A 369 15.08 30.11 -15.31
N ILE A 370 15.96 29.81 -16.26
CA ILE A 370 17.30 29.27 -15.99
C ILE A 370 18.16 30.38 -15.36
N SER A 371 18.38 30.33 -14.04
CA SER A 371 19.37 31.19 -13.35
C SER A 371 20.74 30.51 -13.11
N ALA A 372 20.93 29.24 -13.52
CA ALA A 372 22.18 28.49 -13.39
C ALA A 372 22.31 27.40 -14.48
N PRO A 373 23.53 26.98 -14.90
CA PRO A 373 23.71 26.01 -15.98
C PRO A 373 23.16 24.61 -15.59
N VAL A 374 22.20 24.12 -16.38
CA VAL A 374 21.66 22.75 -16.30
C VAL A 374 22.58 21.80 -17.08
N ILE A 375 22.99 20.69 -16.48
CA ILE A 375 23.69 19.62 -17.20
C ILE A 375 22.64 18.73 -17.87
N LEU A 376 22.43 18.92 -19.17
CA LEU A 376 21.59 18.02 -19.96
C LEU A 376 22.41 16.80 -20.40
N ARG A 377 22.22 15.64 -19.75
CA ARG A 377 22.86 14.38 -20.13
C ARG A 377 21.98 13.63 -21.14
N LEU A 378 22.31 13.79 -22.42
CA LEU A 378 21.60 13.16 -23.53
C LEU A 378 22.15 11.76 -23.81
N LEU A 379 21.31 10.73 -23.67
CA LEU A 379 21.62 9.35 -24.06
C LEU A 379 21.00 9.07 -25.43
N ALA A 380 21.74 9.41 -26.50
CA ALA A 380 21.42 9.22 -27.93
C ALA A 380 20.27 10.07 -28.52
N ALA A 381 20.53 10.67 -29.70
CA ALA A 381 19.90 11.86 -30.25
C ALA A 381 18.59 11.66 -31.06
N HIS A 382 17.75 12.70 -31.13
CA HIS A 382 17.18 13.40 -32.32
C HIS A 382 16.48 14.68 -31.80
N TRP A 383 16.82 15.89 -32.28
CA TRP A 383 16.25 17.14 -31.76
C TRP A 383 15.39 17.89 -32.79
N ARG A 384 14.35 18.57 -32.29
CA ARG A 384 13.75 19.78 -32.86
C ARG A 384 13.75 20.86 -31.77
N LEU A 385 14.55 21.89 -31.95
CA LEU A 385 14.39 23.17 -31.26
C LEU A 385 13.25 23.89 -31.97
N ILE A 386 12.17 24.25 -31.25
CA ILE A 386 11.18 25.20 -31.75
C ILE A 386 11.51 26.55 -31.10
N PRO A 387 12.25 27.45 -31.78
CA PRO A 387 12.40 28.81 -31.27
C PRO A 387 11.05 29.53 -31.43
N ILE A 388 10.44 29.92 -30.31
CA ILE A 388 9.42 30.98 -30.34
C ILE A 388 10.20 32.29 -30.51
N MET A 389 10.28 32.79 -31.73
CA MET A 389 10.78 34.15 -31.98
C MET A 389 9.79 35.13 -31.33
N THR A 390 10.14 35.69 -30.19
CA THR A 390 9.56 36.95 -29.73
C THR A 390 10.10 38.05 -30.65
N GLY A 391 9.30 38.41 -31.64
CA GLY A 391 9.63 39.47 -32.58
C GLY A 391 9.68 40.82 -31.88
N SER A 392 10.89 41.27 -31.53
CA SER A 392 11.16 42.70 -31.38
C SER A 392 11.34 43.28 -32.79
N LEU A 393 10.31 43.99 -33.27
CA LEU A 393 10.43 44.93 -34.38
C LEU A 393 11.54 45.94 -34.05
N LEU A 394 12.64 45.92 -34.80
CA LEU A 394 13.45 47.11 -34.97
C LEU A 394 12.76 47.99 -36.01
N THR A 395 12.32 49.16 -35.57
CA THR A 395 11.95 50.30 -36.41
C THR A 395 13.20 50.96 -36.99
N CYS A 396 13.19 51.13 -38.32
CA CYS A 396 14.07 51.92 -39.21
C CYS A 396 15.59 51.83 -39.06
#